data_AF-A0A7S0AME3-F1
#
_entry.id   AF-A0A7S0AME3-F1
#
_cell.length_a   1.000
_cell.length_b   1.000
_cell.length_c   1.000
_cell.angle_alpha   90.00
_cell.angle_beta   90.00
_cell.angle_gamma   90.00
#
_symmetry.space_group_name_H-M   'P 1'
#
loop_
_entity.id
_entity.type
_entity.pdbx_description
1 polymer ?
#
loop_
_entity_poly.entity_id
_entity_poly.type
_entity_poly.pdbx_seq_one_letter_code
_entity_poly.pdbx_strand_id
1 'polypeptide(L)'
;EIELYEQPLESIYEKHGFAYAHVPMGEPGAVDSVLAALEEALAADERIIAHCTHGMGRSGRVSAAWLVHKYGLSAEEATKEAMATAERSSVVRLGSAEKLSAWMEGGAAYKNAMNG
;
A
#
# COMPACT_ATOMS: atom_id res chain seq x y z
N GLU A 1 13.27 -8.01 1.04
CA GLU A 1 13.54 -6.70 0.39
C GLU A 1 14.57 -5.93 1.19
N ILE A 2 14.36 -5.73 2.50
CA ILE A 2 15.35 -5.09 3.39
C ILE A 2 16.71 -5.83 3.37
N GLU A 3 16.70 -7.16 3.31
CA GLU A 3 17.92 -7.99 3.23
C GLU A 3 18.58 -8.01 1.84
N LEU A 4 17.95 -7.44 0.80
CA LEU A 4 18.49 -7.45 -0.58
C LEU A 4 19.43 -6.27 -0.87
N TYR A 5 19.50 -5.29 0.03
CA TYR A 5 20.33 -4.11 -0.12
C TYR A 5 21.59 -4.23 0.74
N GLU A 6 22.71 -3.66 0.26
CA GLU A 6 24.00 -3.66 0.98
C GLU A 6 23.90 -3.05 2.38
N GLN A 7 22.86 -2.24 2.64
CA GLN A 7 22.49 -1.73 3.96
C GLN A 7 20.96 -1.87 4.14
N PRO A 8 20.47 -2.24 5.33
CA PRO A 8 19.04 -2.25 5.62
C PRO A 8 18.43 -0.87 5.35
N LEU A 9 17.41 -0.80 4.51
CA LEU A 9 16.77 0.46 4.10
C LEU A 9 16.26 1.29 5.29
N GLU A 10 15.88 0.64 6.38
CA GLU A 10 15.43 1.26 7.64
C GLU A 10 16.47 2.24 8.17
N SER A 11 17.74 1.81 8.24
CA SER A 11 18.84 2.65 8.71
C SER A 11 19.08 3.87 7.82
N ILE A 12 18.77 3.76 6.51
CA ILE A 12 18.86 4.87 5.56
C ILE A 12 17.70 5.84 5.80
N TYR A 13 16.47 5.35 5.98
CA TYR A 13 15.32 6.19 6.27
C TYR A 13 15.50 6.99 7.55
N GLU A 14 15.89 6.33 8.64
CA GLU A 14 16.16 6.97 9.93
C GLU A 14 17.24 8.04 9.81
N LYS A 15 18.37 7.70 9.18
CA LYS A 15 19.49 8.63 8.98
C LYS A 15 19.07 9.91 8.22
N HIS A 16 18.13 9.78 7.30
CA HIS A 16 17.64 10.90 6.49
C HIS A 16 16.36 11.54 7.03
N GLY A 17 15.87 11.11 8.19
CA GLY A 17 14.68 11.67 8.86
C GLY A 17 13.36 11.31 8.17
N PHE A 18 13.31 10.21 7.41
CA PHE A 18 12.07 9.72 6.84
C PHE A 18 11.29 8.90 7.87
N ALA A 19 10.02 9.27 8.08
CA ALA A 19 9.06 8.34 8.66
C ALA A 19 8.83 7.19 7.67
N TYR A 20 8.75 5.95 8.17
CA TYR A 20 8.52 4.78 7.33
C TYR A 20 7.59 3.79 8.03
N ALA A 21 6.83 3.06 7.21
CA ALA A 21 6.05 1.91 7.63
C ALA A 21 6.49 0.70 6.81
N HIS A 22 7.06 -0.31 7.48
CA HIS A 22 7.36 -1.59 6.84
C HIS A 22 6.24 -2.59 7.15
N VAL A 23 5.45 -2.93 6.12
CA VAL A 23 4.29 -3.80 6.28
C VAL A 23 4.42 -5.03 5.38
N PRO A 24 4.66 -6.22 5.96
CA PRO A 24 4.64 -7.46 5.18
C PRO A 24 3.20 -7.78 4.74
N MET A 25 2.95 -7.76 3.43
CA MET A 25 1.58 -7.86 2.88
C MET A 25 0.82 -9.17 3.21
N GLY A 26 1.52 -10.22 3.62
CA GLY A 26 0.92 -11.51 3.98
C GLY A 26 0.45 -11.59 5.43
N GLU A 27 0.79 -10.60 6.26
CA GLU A 27 0.44 -10.63 7.68
C GLU A 27 -1.04 -10.22 7.90
N PRO A 28 -1.70 -10.80 8.90
CA PRO A 28 -3.01 -10.33 9.34
C PRO A 28 -2.98 -8.82 9.65
N GLY A 29 -3.99 -8.08 9.21
CA GLY A 29 -4.06 -6.63 9.42
C GLY A 29 -3.08 -5.79 8.59
N ALA A 30 -2.35 -6.38 7.64
CA ALA A 30 -1.42 -5.65 6.77
C ALA A 30 -2.12 -4.52 5.98
N VAL A 31 -3.32 -4.78 5.46
CA VAL A 31 -4.09 -3.75 4.74
C VAL A 31 -4.46 -2.57 5.64
N ASP A 32 -4.85 -2.85 6.88
CA ASP A 32 -5.23 -1.82 7.84
C ASP A 32 -4.02 -0.98 8.26
N SER A 33 -2.88 -1.62 8.47
CA SER A 33 -1.62 -0.94 8.80
C SER A 33 -1.18 -0.01 7.67
N VAL A 34 -1.32 -0.45 6.41
CA VAL A 34 -1.03 0.39 5.24
C VAL A 34 -2.01 1.57 5.15
N LEU A 35 -3.32 1.32 5.31
CA LEU A 35 -4.33 2.37 5.23
C LEU A 35 -4.19 3.39 6.36
N ALA A 36 -3.82 2.96 7.57
CA ALA A 36 -3.52 3.84 8.69
C ALA A 36 -2.33 4.76 8.37
N ALA A 37 -1.22 4.22 7.87
CA ALA A 37 -0.06 5.01 7.48
C ALA A 37 -0.39 6.04 6.37
N LEU A 38 -1.29 5.69 5.44
CA LEU A 38 -1.75 6.63 4.40
C LEU A 38 -2.65 7.75 4.96
N GLU A 39 -3.56 7.44 5.89
CA GLU A 39 -4.37 8.47 6.57
C GLU A 39 -3.50 9.38 7.45
N GLU A 40 -2.51 8.83 8.16
CA GLU A 40 -1.57 9.61 8.97
C GLU A 40 -0.77 10.60 8.12
N ALA A 41 -0.20 10.13 7.00
CA ALA A 41 0.53 10.99 6.07
C ALA A 41 -0.39 12.06 5.47
N LEU A 42 -1.63 11.71 5.08
CA LEU A 42 -2.59 12.67 4.58
C LEU A 42 -2.98 13.71 5.63
N ALA A 43 -3.21 13.30 6.88
CA ALA A 43 -3.57 14.18 7.99
C ALA A 43 -2.44 15.16 8.34
N ALA A 44 -1.19 14.77 8.10
CA ALA A 44 0.00 15.60 8.29
C ALA A 44 0.34 16.49 7.08
N ASP A 45 -0.43 16.44 5.98
CA ASP A 45 -0.11 17.08 4.69
C ASP A 45 1.25 16.64 4.13
N GLU A 46 1.62 15.39 4.37
CA GLU A 46 2.89 14.79 3.95
C GLU A 46 2.74 13.96 2.67
N ARG A 47 3.84 13.85 1.92
CA ARG A 47 3.91 12.98 0.73
C ARG A 47 4.43 11.61 1.12
N ILE A 48 3.75 10.56 0.67
CA ILE A 48 4.11 9.17 0.92
C ILE A 48 4.55 8.46 -0.36
N ILE A 49 5.56 7.59 -0.23
CA ILE A 49 6.07 6.75 -1.31
C ILE A 49 5.83 5.29 -0.95
N ALA A 50 4.96 4.62 -1.70
CA ALA A 50 4.80 3.16 -1.61
C ALA A 50 5.70 2.46 -2.64
N HIS A 51 6.62 1.63 -2.16
CA HIS A 51 7.45 0.78 -3.01
C HIS A 51 7.41 -0.69 -2.58
N CYS A 52 7.93 -1.54 -3.46
CA CYS A 52 8.25 -2.92 -3.19
C CYS A 52 9.44 -3.28 -4.08
N THR A 53 9.88 -4.54 -4.03
CA THR A 53 11.15 -4.95 -4.64
C THR A 53 11.27 -4.63 -6.14
N HIS A 54 10.15 -4.69 -6.88
CA HIS A 54 10.09 -4.31 -8.31
C HIS A 54 9.24 -3.08 -8.56
N GLY A 55 8.64 -2.49 -7.53
CA GLY A 55 7.77 -1.32 -7.65
C GLY A 55 6.54 -1.50 -8.56
N MET A 56 6.13 -2.70 -8.95
CA MET A 56 5.05 -2.85 -9.95
C MET A 56 3.75 -3.40 -9.38
N GLY A 57 3.77 -4.58 -8.75
CA GLY A 57 2.54 -5.27 -8.32
C GLY A 57 1.99 -4.84 -6.96
N ARG A 58 2.80 -4.94 -5.90
CA ARG A 58 2.35 -4.66 -4.52
C ARG A 58 2.08 -3.18 -4.30
N SER A 59 2.95 -2.32 -4.82
CA SER A 59 2.78 -0.87 -4.78
C SER A 59 1.53 -0.41 -5.52
N GLY A 60 1.21 -1.01 -6.67
CA GLY A 60 -0.04 -0.76 -7.39
C GLY A 60 -1.27 -1.15 -6.56
N ARG A 61 -1.21 -2.29 -5.85
CA ARG A 61 -2.27 -2.72 -4.94
C ARG A 61 -2.49 -1.75 -3.78
N VAL A 62 -1.43 -1.17 -3.22
CA VAL A 62 -1.53 -0.14 -2.17
C VAL A 62 -2.25 1.10 -2.69
N SER A 63 -1.87 1.62 -3.86
CA SER A 63 -2.54 2.76 -4.47
C SER A 63 -4.02 2.48 -4.75
N ALA A 64 -4.35 1.28 -5.24
CA ALA A 64 -5.74 0.91 -5.50
C ALA A 64 -6.53 0.72 -4.19
N ALA A 65 -5.96 0.10 -3.15
CA ALA A 65 -6.59 -0.03 -1.84
C ALA A 65 -6.94 1.34 -1.22
N TRP A 66 -6.06 2.33 -1.39
CA TRP A 66 -6.35 3.69 -0.99
C TRP A 66 -7.58 4.28 -1.69
N LEU A 67 -7.71 4.05 -3.00
CA LEU A 67 -8.85 4.55 -3.75
C LEU A 67 -10.18 3.91 -3.32
N VAL A 68 -10.16 2.62 -3.00
CA VAL A 68 -11.32 1.92 -2.39
C VAL A 68 -11.66 2.55 -1.04
N HIS A 69 -10.67 2.68 -0.15
CA HIS A 69 -10.86 3.18 1.21
C HIS A 69 -11.34 4.64 1.24
N LYS A 70 -10.70 5.54 0.49
CA LYS A 70 -10.94 6.98 0.57
C LYS A 70 -12.12 7.45 -0.26
N TYR A 71 -12.36 6.82 -1.41
CA TYR A 71 -13.35 7.27 -2.39
C TYR A 71 -14.48 6.27 -2.63
N GLY A 72 -14.45 5.11 -1.99
CA GLY A 72 -15.51 4.09 -2.11
C GLY A 72 -15.58 3.45 -3.49
N LEU A 73 -14.51 3.50 -4.29
CA LEU A 73 -14.46 2.83 -5.58
C LEU A 73 -14.52 1.31 -5.41
N SER A 74 -15.07 0.60 -6.41
CA SER A 74 -14.91 -0.85 -6.48
C SER A 74 -13.44 -1.23 -6.69
N ALA A 75 -13.08 -2.47 -6.33
CA ALA A 75 -11.73 -2.98 -6.55
C ALA A 75 -11.28 -2.91 -8.02
N GLU A 76 -12.22 -3.08 -8.96
CA GLU A 76 -11.97 -2.98 -10.40
C GLU A 76 -11.68 -1.54 -10.83
N GLU A 77 -12.55 -0.60 -10.44
CA GLU A 77 -12.38 0.82 -10.75
C GLU A 77 -11.08 1.37 -10.15
N ALA A 78 -10.83 1.05 -8.87
CA ALA A 78 -9.62 1.46 -8.17
C ALA A 78 -8.34 0.91 -8.82
N THR A 79 -8.35 -0.37 -9.21
CA THR A 79 -7.21 -0.99 -9.90
C THR A 79 -6.96 -0.32 -11.24
N LYS A 80 -8.01 -0.08 -12.02
CA LYS A 80 -7.93 0.57 -13.33
C LYS A 80 -7.40 2.00 -13.20
N GLU A 81 -7.91 2.77 -12.24
CA GLU A 81 -7.49 4.16 -12.03
C GLU A 81 -6.04 4.25 -11.55
N ALA A 82 -5.61 3.36 -10.65
CA ALA A 82 -4.23 3.30 -10.19
C ALA A 82 -3.26 3.00 -11.36
N MET A 83 -3.63 2.07 -12.25
CA MET A 83 -2.84 1.75 -13.44
C MET A 83 -2.82 2.91 -14.44
N ALA A 84 -3.97 3.52 -14.74
CA ALA A 84 -4.06 4.64 -15.66
C ALA A 84 -3.28 5.86 -15.15
N THR A 85 -3.30 6.13 -13.84
CA THR A 85 -2.52 7.21 -13.21
C THR A 85 -1.01 6.99 -13.38
N ALA A 86 -0.56 5.76 -13.18
CA ALA A 86 0.85 5.41 -13.38
C ALA A 86 1.27 5.60 -14.84
N GLU A 87 0.45 5.13 -15.78
CA GLU A 87 0.70 5.25 -17.23
C GLU A 87 0.80 6.72 -17.66
N ARG A 88 -0.10 7.59 -17.19
CA ARG A 88 -0.03 9.04 -17.41
C ARG A 88 1.29 9.66 -16.92
N SER A 89 1.93 9.03 -15.94
CA SER A 89 3.20 9.45 -15.36
C SER A 89 4.40 8.70 -15.96
N SER A 90 4.21 7.96 -17.06
CA SER A 90 5.23 7.11 -17.70
C SER A 90 5.81 6.04 -16.76
N VAL A 91 5.04 5.62 -15.75
CA VAL A 91 5.38 4.54 -14.83
C VAL A 91 4.46 3.34 -15.09
N VAL A 92 4.99 2.13 -15.01
CA VAL A 92 4.17 0.92 -15.11
C VAL A 92 3.83 0.42 -13.71
N ARG A 93 2.53 0.23 -13.45
CA ARG A 93 2.03 -0.53 -12.30
C ARG A 93 1.24 -1.73 -12.80
N LEU A 94 1.32 -2.83 -12.07
CA LEU A 94 0.51 -4.02 -12.32
C LEU A 94 -0.61 -4.09 -11.30
N GLY A 95 -1.81 -4.38 -11.78
CA GLY A 95 -3.02 -4.44 -10.98
C GLY A 95 -3.77 -5.76 -11.16
N SER A 96 -4.40 -6.24 -10.09
CA SER A 96 -5.33 -7.36 -10.13
C SER A 96 -6.44 -7.07 -9.12
N ALA A 97 -7.64 -6.83 -9.61
CA ALA A 97 -8.81 -6.54 -8.78
C ALA A 97 -9.10 -7.70 -7.82
N GLU A 98 -8.99 -8.95 -8.30
CA GLU A 98 -9.13 -10.15 -7.47
C GLU A 98 -8.15 -10.15 -6.28
N LYS A 99 -6.85 -9.91 -6.53
CA LYS A 99 -5.84 -9.85 -5.46
C LYS A 99 -6.03 -8.66 -4.53
N LEU A 100 -6.63 -7.57 -5.02
CA LEU A 100 -7.00 -6.43 -4.19
C LEU A 100 -8.15 -6.80 -3.27
N SER A 101 -9.26 -7.32 -3.81
CA SER A 101 -10.42 -7.75 -3.03
C SER A 101 -10.05 -8.75 -1.95
N ALA A 102 -9.33 -9.82 -2.31
CA ALA A 102 -8.89 -10.83 -1.34
C ALA A 102 -8.03 -10.24 -0.22
N TRP A 103 -7.18 -9.27 -0.53
CA TRP A 103 -6.34 -8.61 0.48
C TRP A 103 -7.13 -7.69 1.41
N MET A 104 -8.09 -6.93 0.85
CA MET A 104 -8.99 -6.05 1.61
C MET A 104 -9.93 -6.85 2.51
N GLU A 105 -10.48 -7.96 2.03
CA GLU A 105 -11.36 -8.88 2.78
C GLU A 105 -10.61 -9.53 3.95
N GLY A 106 -9.35 -9.92 3.74
CA GLY A 106 -8.50 -10.45 4.82
C GLY A 106 -8.32 -9.48 5.98
N GLY A 107 -8.24 -8.17 5.71
CA GLY A 107 -8.24 -7.13 6.75
C GLY A 107 -9.58 -6.98 7.46
N ALA A 108 -10.68 -6.97 6.71
CA ALA A 108 -12.02 -6.90 7.28
C ALA A 108 -12.30 -8.08 8.22
N ALA A 109 -11.90 -9.30 7.84
CA ALA A 109 -12.01 -10.49 8.68
C ALA A 109 -11.17 -10.36 9.96
N TYR A 110 -9.94 -9.82 9.87
CA TYR A 110 -9.08 -9.59 11.02
C TYR A 110 -9.68 -8.60 12.03
N LYS A 111 -10.22 -7.47 11.55
CA LYS A 111 -10.91 -6.48 12.40
C LYS A 111 -12.11 -7.06 13.14
N ASN A 112 -12.90 -7.89 12.49
CA ASN A 112 -14.05 -8.52 13.12
C ASN A 112 -13.64 -9.51 14.23
N ALA A 113 -12.52 -10.22 14.05
CA ALA A 113 -12.01 -11.17 15.04
C ALA A 113 -11.39 -10.50 16.28
N MET A 114 -10.90 -9.26 16.17
CA MET A 114 -10.29 -8.53 17.29
C MET A 114 -11.29 -7.70 18.12
N ASN A 115 -12.51 -7.47 17.59
CA ASN A 115 -13.55 -6.66 18.23
C ASN A 115 -14.75 -7.47 18.76
N GLY A 116 -14.68 -8.81 18.70
CA GLY A 116 -15.70 -9.74 19.23
C GLY A 116 -15.17 -10.54 20.41
#